data_AF-A0AAN7U7M3-F1
#
_entry.id   AF-A0AAN7U7M3-F1
#
_cell.length_a   1.000
_cell.length_b   1.000
_cell.length_c   1.000
_cell.angle_alpha   90.00
_cell.angle_beta   90.00
_cell.angle_gamma   90.00
#
_symmetry.space_group_name_H-M   'P 1'
#
loop_
_entity.id
_entity.type
_entity.pdbx_description
1 polymer ?
#
loop_
_entity_poly.entity_id
_entity_poly.type
_entity_poly.pdbx_seq_one_letter_code
_entity_poly.pdbx_strand_id
1 'polypeptide(L)'
;MSENPTVLNSVRQALALARIGVNADNRGDYAVAIHNYREASNLLNASEDLSTLNDEHYKTMIEKSKQYLDRADMLETLLQGQQGGATSTKENFTFVEEIPIVSSGFLDPIPAFPSYKPFWLMRVLSKTIKSGAYLTPRLYIPKSIWQQTGCKFTAVETKIKSLEVLQECLQNLKKLHIQHTPPQQSDQQQQQQQQHHHSSLPFDKNNIETVSKETDSFCSQLDIIQNSLHFHLSFIPEIKIEKVNEKGWANKMKKFGNSLAKGAVRLAPSSKLEGQDYIGLLNSVFEESQFLESWMNCCESIGHSSLSNRLRRVGEFFSVVICSFVMKDFTILLERYMRKSLQTFMTINKFK
;
A
#
# COMPACT_ATOMS: atom_id res chain seq x y z
N MET A 1 -10.35 12.88 -46.39
CA MET A 1 -10.88 11.51 -46.39
C MET A 1 -11.96 11.44 -45.34
N SER A 2 -13.21 11.25 -45.75
CA SER A 2 -14.38 11.15 -44.85
C SER A 2 -14.43 9.76 -44.22
N GLU A 3 -14.35 9.69 -42.89
CA GLU A 3 -14.45 8.42 -42.14
C GLU A 3 -15.82 7.75 -42.38
N ASN A 4 -15.82 6.46 -42.74
CA ASN A 4 -17.03 5.68 -43.02
C ASN A 4 -17.77 5.37 -41.71
N PRO A 5 -19.02 5.86 -41.52
CA PRO A 5 -19.71 5.84 -40.23
C PRO A 5 -20.03 4.44 -39.70
N THR A 6 -20.13 3.44 -40.58
CA THR A 6 -20.46 2.06 -40.21
C THR A 6 -19.31 1.39 -39.47
N VAL A 7 -18.08 1.52 -39.98
CA VAL A 7 -16.86 0.98 -39.36
C VAL A 7 -16.62 1.63 -38.00
N LEU A 8 -16.82 2.95 -37.91
CA LEU A 8 -16.66 3.69 -36.66
C LEU A 8 -17.66 3.23 -35.58
N ASN A 9 -18.89 2.89 -35.99
CA ASN A 9 -19.90 2.36 -35.07
C ASN A 9 -19.56 0.94 -34.58
N SER A 10 -19.10 0.05 -35.47
CA SER A 10 -18.64 -1.29 -35.08
C SER A 10 -17.45 -1.24 -34.12
N VAL A 11 -16.48 -0.36 -34.36
CA VAL A 11 -15.34 -0.14 -33.46
C VAL A 11 -15.78 0.41 -32.10
N ARG A 12 -16.71 1.38 -32.08
CA ARG A 12 -17.26 1.91 -30.81
C ARG A 12 -17.98 0.84 -30.01
N GLN A 13 -18.78 0.00 -30.67
CA GLN A 13 -19.51 -1.09 -30.02
C GLN A 13 -18.54 -2.17 -29.50
N ALA A 14 -17.53 -2.55 -30.30
CA ALA A 14 -16.48 -3.46 -29.88
C ALA A 14 -15.71 -2.93 -28.66
N LEU A 15 -15.39 -1.64 -28.62
CA LEU A 15 -14.72 -1.01 -27.47
C LEU A 15 -15.62 -1.00 -26.21
N ALA A 16 -16.93 -0.80 -26.36
CA ALA A 16 -17.86 -0.86 -25.25
C ALA A 16 -17.94 -2.28 -24.67
N LEU A 17 -18.06 -3.29 -25.52
CA LEU A 17 -18.05 -4.71 -25.11
C LEU A 17 -16.71 -5.10 -24.47
N ALA A 18 -15.59 -4.68 -25.05
CA ALA A 18 -14.27 -4.91 -24.46
C ALA A 18 -14.14 -4.27 -23.06
N ARG A 19 -14.70 -3.07 -22.83
CA ARG A 19 -14.74 -2.45 -21.50
C ARG A 19 -15.56 -3.25 -20.50
N ILE A 20 -16.71 -3.78 -20.93
CA ILE A 20 -17.53 -4.67 -20.10
C ILE A 20 -16.75 -5.95 -19.78
N GLY A 21 -16.08 -6.53 -20.77
CA GLY A 21 -15.19 -7.69 -20.61
C GLY A 21 -14.08 -7.44 -19.60
N VAL A 22 -13.35 -6.32 -19.72
CA VAL A 22 -12.29 -5.91 -18.78
C VAL A 22 -12.82 -5.75 -17.36
N ASN A 23 -13.99 -5.13 -17.19
CA ASN A 23 -14.58 -4.95 -15.86
C ASN A 23 -15.04 -6.29 -15.25
N ALA A 24 -15.56 -7.21 -16.05
CA ALA A 24 -15.92 -8.55 -15.59
C ALA A 24 -14.67 -9.37 -15.21
N ASP A 25 -13.63 -9.31 -16.04
CA ASP A 25 -12.33 -9.95 -15.85
C ASP A 25 -11.66 -9.48 -14.53
N ASN A 26 -11.63 -8.17 -14.29
CA ASN A 26 -11.12 -7.57 -13.04
C ASN A 26 -11.89 -8.00 -11.78
N ARG A 27 -13.14 -8.43 -11.92
CA ARG A 27 -13.99 -8.93 -10.83
C ARG A 27 -13.94 -10.46 -10.69
N GLY A 28 -13.25 -11.16 -11.59
CA GLY A 28 -13.18 -12.62 -11.61
C GLY A 28 -14.42 -13.30 -12.22
N ASP A 29 -15.30 -12.55 -12.91
CA ASP A 29 -16.46 -13.12 -13.60
C ASP A 29 -16.06 -13.53 -15.04
N TYR A 30 -15.36 -14.67 -15.12
CA TYR A 30 -14.72 -15.11 -16.35
C TYR A 30 -15.72 -15.48 -17.45
N ALA A 31 -16.90 -16.02 -17.11
CA ALA A 31 -17.92 -16.35 -18.11
C ALA A 31 -18.41 -15.10 -18.85
N VAL A 32 -18.69 -14.02 -18.12
CA VAL A 32 -19.10 -12.73 -18.70
C VAL A 32 -17.95 -12.08 -19.47
N ALA A 33 -16.71 -12.18 -18.96
CA ALA A 33 -15.54 -11.63 -19.65
C ALA A 33 -15.28 -12.32 -21.01
N ILE A 34 -15.28 -13.66 -21.03
CA ILE A 34 -15.07 -14.48 -22.24
C ILE A 34 -16.08 -14.12 -23.33
N HIS A 35 -17.38 -14.07 -22.99
CA HIS A 35 -18.44 -13.72 -23.93
C HIS A 35 -18.21 -12.34 -24.56
N ASN A 36 -17.95 -11.32 -23.73
CA ASN A 36 -17.80 -9.95 -24.21
C ASN A 36 -16.51 -9.74 -25.03
N TYR A 37 -15.42 -10.45 -24.74
CA TYR A 37 -14.20 -10.39 -25.56
C TYR A 37 -14.38 -11.09 -26.92
N ARG A 38 -15.08 -12.22 -26.98
CA ARG A 38 -15.40 -12.91 -28.24
C ARG A 38 -16.30 -12.06 -29.13
N GLU A 39 -17.35 -11.45 -28.55
CA GLU A 39 -18.24 -10.55 -29.29
C GLU A 39 -17.55 -9.26 -29.75
N ALA A 40 -16.69 -8.66 -28.91
CA ALA A 40 -15.87 -7.52 -29.34
C ALA A 40 -14.97 -7.88 -30.52
N SER A 41 -14.34 -9.06 -30.50
CA SER A 41 -13.50 -9.54 -31.59
C SER A 41 -14.30 -9.80 -32.88
N ASN A 42 -15.49 -10.41 -32.77
CA ASN A 42 -16.39 -10.66 -33.89
C ASN A 42 -16.77 -9.35 -34.60
N LEU A 43 -17.11 -8.29 -33.86
CA LEU A 43 -17.45 -6.98 -34.44
C LEU A 43 -16.27 -6.29 -35.14
N LEU A 44 -15.04 -6.51 -34.67
CA LEU A 44 -13.84 -5.97 -35.32
C LEU A 44 -13.48 -6.73 -36.60
N ASN A 45 -13.82 -8.03 -36.68
CA ASN A 45 -13.56 -8.88 -37.85
C ASN A 45 -14.69 -8.88 -38.88
N ALA A 46 -15.92 -8.58 -38.49
CA ALA A 46 -17.11 -8.57 -39.36
C ALA A 46 -17.28 -7.27 -40.16
N SER A 47 -16.40 -6.29 -40.01
CA SER A 47 -16.42 -5.07 -40.82
C SER A 47 -16.11 -5.43 -42.28
N GLU A 48 -17.10 -5.55 -43.15
CA GLU A 48 -16.90 -5.93 -44.56
C GLU A 48 -16.11 -4.88 -45.39
N ASP A 49 -15.95 -3.66 -44.86
CA ASP A 49 -15.44 -2.49 -45.60
C ASP A 49 -14.04 -2.02 -45.11
N LEU A 50 -13.18 -2.99 -44.79
CA LEU A 50 -11.83 -2.78 -44.22
C LEU A 50 -10.84 -2.07 -45.15
N SER A 51 -11.12 -2.06 -46.45
CA SER A 51 -10.29 -1.44 -47.50
C SER A 51 -10.30 0.08 -47.46
N THR A 52 -11.22 0.69 -46.69
CA THR A 52 -11.34 2.15 -46.54
C THR A 52 -10.57 2.71 -45.36
N LEU A 53 -10.07 1.85 -44.47
CA LEU A 53 -9.22 2.23 -43.34
C LEU A 53 -7.77 2.37 -43.80
N ASN A 54 -7.07 3.38 -43.26
CA ASN A 54 -5.62 3.49 -43.42
C ASN A 54 -4.93 2.22 -42.88
N ASP A 55 -3.88 1.74 -43.55
CA ASP A 55 -3.22 0.45 -43.28
C ASP A 55 -2.82 0.28 -41.80
N GLU A 56 -2.46 1.37 -41.13
CA GLU A 56 -2.09 1.38 -39.71
C GLU A 56 -3.28 1.17 -38.77
N HIS A 57 -4.43 1.76 -39.07
CA HIS A 57 -5.65 1.59 -38.28
C HIS A 57 -6.22 0.19 -38.45
N TYR A 58 -6.18 -0.34 -39.67
CA TYR A 58 -6.57 -1.72 -39.95
C TYR A 58 -5.71 -2.72 -39.17
N LYS A 59 -4.38 -2.57 -39.22
CA LYS A 59 -3.45 -3.40 -38.44
C LYS A 59 -3.73 -3.32 -36.93
N THR A 60 -3.95 -2.12 -36.41
CA THR A 60 -4.25 -1.90 -34.99
C THR A 60 -5.55 -2.60 -34.59
N MET A 61 -6.56 -2.57 -35.45
CA MET A 61 -7.86 -3.17 -35.18
C MET A 61 -7.80 -4.71 -35.15
N ILE A 62 -7.13 -5.32 -36.13
CA ILE A 62 -6.90 -6.78 -36.17
C ILE A 62 -6.07 -7.24 -34.98
N GLU A 63 -5.04 -6.47 -34.62
CA GLU A 63 -4.21 -6.75 -33.44
C GLU A 63 -5.05 -6.69 -32.15
N LYS A 64 -5.98 -5.74 -32.03
CA LYS A 64 -6.91 -5.67 -30.87
C LYS A 64 -7.90 -6.82 -30.84
N SER A 65 -8.46 -7.21 -31.98
CA SER A 65 -9.31 -8.39 -32.09
C SER A 65 -8.59 -9.66 -31.61
N LYS A 66 -7.34 -9.86 -32.06
CA LYS A 66 -6.51 -10.98 -31.62
C LYS A 66 -6.27 -10.97 -30.11
N GLN A 67 -5.92 -9.81 -29.56
CA GLN A 67 -5.71 -9.65 -28.11
C GLN A 67 -6.96 -10.01 -27.29
N TYR A 68 -8.17 -9.70 -27.78
CA TYR A 68 -9.41 -10.09 -27.10
C TYR A 68 -9.64 -11.61 -27.15
N LEU A 69 -9.36 -12.27 -28.28
CA LEU A 69 -9.47 -13.73 -28.39
C LEU A 69 -8.46 -14.46 -27.52
N ASP A 70 -7.19 -14.06 -27.57
CA ASP A 70 -6.13 -14.65 -26.74
C ASP A 70 -6.48 -14.55 -25.24
N ARG A 71 -7.10 -13.43 -24.82
CA ARG A 71 -7.58 -13.27 -23.45
C ARG A 71 -8.78 -14.16 -23.14
N ALA A 72 -9.74 -14.28 -24.05
CA ALA A 72 -10.91 -15.15 -23.87
C ALA A 72 -10.50 -16.63 -23.69
N ASP A 73 -9.58 -17.13 -24.51
CA ASP A 73 -9.13 -18.53 -24.45
C ASP A 73 -8.30 -18.82 -23.17
N MET A 74 -7.51 -17.84 -22.72
CA MET A 74 -6.83 -17.91 -21.43
C MET A 74 -7.82 -18.00 -20.26
N LEU A 75 -8.88 -17.17 -20.28
CA LEU A 75 -9.91 -17.17 -19.24
C LEU A 75 -10.73 -18.47 -19.25
N GLU A 76 -10.98 -19.05 -20.42
CA GLU A 76 -11.67 -20.34 -20.56
C GLU A 76 -10.85 -21.49 -19.96
N THR A 77 -9.52 -21.45 -20.13
CA THR A 77 -8.59 -22.40 -19.49
C THR A 77 -8.61 -22.27 -17.97
N LEU A 78 -8.66 -21.04 -17.44
CA LEU A 78 -8.74 -20.79 -16.00
C LEU A 78 -10.07 -21.27 -15.39
N LEU A 79 -11.18 -21.08 -16.11
CA LEU A 79 -12.50 -21.53 -15.71
C LEU A 79 -12.58 -23.07 -15.63
N GLN A 80 -11.90 -23.77 -16.53
CA GLN A 80 -11.78 -25.24 -16.51
C GLN A 80 -10.85 -25.72 -15.37
N GLY A 81 -9.76 -24.98 -15.09
CA GLY A 81 -8.81 -25.30 -14.02
C GLY A 81 -9.34 -25.11 -12.59
N GLN A 82 -10.32 -24.24 -12.38
CA GLN A 82 -10.94 -24.00 -11.06
C GLN A 82 -11.78 -25.18 -10.54
N GLN A 83 -12.08 -26.18 -11.37
CA GLN A 83 -12.80 -27.39 -10.94
C GLN A 83 -11.90 -28.51 -10.38
N GLY A 84 -10.56 -28.38 -10.43
CA GLY A 84 -9.63 -29.42 -9.98
C GLY A 84 -8.71 -28.95 -8.85
N GLY A 85 -9.11 -29.15 -7.59
CA GLY A 85 -8.28 -28.82 -6.43
C GLY A 85 -7.34 -29.96 -6.01
N ALA A 86 -6.10 -29.63 -5.61
CA ALA A 86 -5.36 -30.37 -4.58
C ALA A 86 -4.12 -29.61 -4.06
N THR A 87 -4.03 -29.54 -2.74
CA THR A 87 -2.94 -29.06 -1.87
C THR A 87 -1.76 -30.03 -1.78
N SER A 88 -0.52 -29.54 -1.58
CA SER A 88 0.45 -30.17 -0.66
C SER A 88 1.65 -29.27 -0.33
N THR A 89 1.96 -29.21 0.96
CA THR A 89 3.09 -28.57 1.62
C THR A 89 4.36 -29.41 1.55
N LYS A 90 5.46 -28.84 1.04
CA LYS A 90 6.85 -29.19 1.42
C LYS A 90 7.74 -28.00 1.11
N GLU A 91 8.50 -27.54 2.12
CA GLU A 91 9.51 -26.50 1.97
C GLU A 91 10.64 -26.97 1.05
N ASN A 92 10.46 -26.73 -0.24
CA ASN A 92 11.54 -26.55 -1.20
C ASN A 92 11.50 -25.07 -1.59
N PHE A 93 12.61 -24.35 -1.43
CA PHE A 93 12.78 -23.06 -2.09
C PHE A 93 12.87 -23.32 -3.59
N THR A 94 11.69 -23.42 -4.20
CA THR A 94 11.51 -23.40 -5.64
C THR A 94 11.77 -21.95 -6.05
N PHE A 95 12.72 -21.73 -6.96
CA PHE A 95 12.82 -20.45 -7.63
C PHE A 95 11.55 -20.32 -8.49
N VAL A 96 10.48 -19.82 -7.87
CA VAL A 96 9.31 -19.34 -8.60
C VAL A 96 9.79 -18.04 -9.20
N GLU A 97 10.06 -18.06 -10.49
CA GLU A 97 10.05 -16.85 -11.29
C GLU A 97 8.61 -16.33 -11.19
N GLU A 98 8.34 -15.50 -10.17
CA GLU A 98 7.16 -14.65 -10.13
C GLU A 98 7.34 -13.68 -11.29
N ILE A 99 7.02 -14.11 -12.52
CA ILE A 99 6.86 -13.22 -13.65
C ILE A 99 5.74 -12.29 -13.20
N PRO A 100 6.02 -11.01 -12.87
CA PRO A 100 4.98 -10.13 -12.43
C PRO A 100 4.05 -9.98 -13.62
N ILE A 101 2.77 -10.32 -13.44
CA ILE A 101 1.74 -9.89 -14.38
C ILE A 101 1.97 -8.39 -14.53
N VAL A 102 2.32 -7.95 -15.75
CA VAL A 102 2.71 -6.58 -16.04
C VAL A 102 1.47 -5.69 -15.92
N SER A 103 1.05 -5.41 -14.68
CA SER A 103 0.17 -4.29 -14.36
C SER A 103 1.03 -3.04 -14.36
N SER A 104 1.58 -2.67 -15.52
CA SER A 104 2.30 -1.41 -15.73
C SER A 104 1.37 -0.18 -15.72
N GLY A 105 0.24 -0.25 -14.99
CA GLY A 105 -0.78 0.80 -14.91
C GLY A 105 -1.23 1.19 -13.50
N PHE A 106 -0.78 0.52 -12.43
CA PHE A 106 -1.39 0.70 -11.08
C PHE A 106 -0.37 0.92 -9.95
N LEU A 107 0.56 1.86 -10.12
CA LEU A 107 1.24 2.41 -8.95
C LEU A 107 0.45 3.61 -8.43
N ASP A 108 0.13 3.59 -7.13
CA ASP A 108 -0.47 4.74 -6.45
C ASP A 108 0.41 5.97 -6.73
N PRO A 109 -0.15 7.10 -7.21
CA PRO A 109 0.66 8.26 -7.56
C PRO A 109 1.37 8.81 -6.32
N ILE A 110 2.64 9.21 -6.49
CA ILE A 110 3.42 9.82 -5.41
C ILE A 110 2.75 11.16 -5.03
N PRO A 111 2.41 11.38 -3.75
CA PRO A 111 1.82 12.64 -3.31
C PRO A 111 2.75 13.83 -3.60
N ALA A 112 2.17 14.94 -4.06
CA ALA A 112 2.90 16.17 -4.34
C ALA A 112 3.52 16.78 -3.06
N PHE A 113 2.78 16.73 -1.96
CA PHE A 113 3.16 17.33 -0.69
C PHE A 113 4.08 16.41 0.13
N PRO A 114 5.25 16.90 0.60
CA PRO A 114 6.21 16.08 1.36
C PRO A 114 5.64 15.40 2.61
N SER A 115 4.71 16.03 3.32
CA SER A 115 4.08 15.49 4.53
C SER A 115 3.24 14.23 4.30
N TYR A 116 2.79 14.00 3.06
CA TYR A 116 1.94 12.86 2.67
C TYR A 116 2.75 11.68 2.11
N LYS A 117 3.94 11.96 1.56
CA LYS A 117 4.87 10.94 1.04
C LYS A 117 5.17 9.79 2.01
N PRO A 118 5.38 9.98 3.33
CA PRO A 118 5.63 8.86 4.23
C PRO A 118 4.45 7.89 4.32
N PHE A 119 3.21 8.37 4.30
CA PHE A 119 2.02 7.51 4.37
C PHE A 119 1.84 6.70 3.09
N TRP A 120 2.07 7.33 1.93
CA TRP A 120 2.16 6.64 0.64
C TRP A 120 3.25 5.56 0.64
N LEU A 121 4.47 5.91 1.08
CA LEU A 121 5.59 4.98 1.09
C LEU A 121 5.31 3.78 2.01
N MET A 122 4.77 4.02 3.20
CA MET A 122 4.36 2.95 4.13
C MET A 122 3.29 2.03 3.54
N ARG A 123 2.35 2.56 2.74
CA ARG A 123 1.34 1.75 2.03
C ARG A 123 1.97 0.86 0.97
N VAL A 124 2.89 1.42 0.17
CA VAL A 124 3.62 0.64 -0.85
C VAL A 124 4.49 -0.43 -0.18
N LEU A 125 5.24 -0.07 0.86
CA LEU A 125 6.06 -1.02 1.63
C LEU A 125 5.20 -2.12 2.26
N SER A 126 4.05 -1.79 2.84
CA SER A 126 3.09 -2.77 3.38
C SER A 126 2.64 -3.78 2.31
N LYS A 127 2.32 -3.32 1.08
CA LYS A 127 2.02 -4.21 -0.05
C LYS A 127 3.21 -5.14 -0.35
N THR A 128 4.44 -4.61 -0.38
CA THR A 128 5.64 -5.44 -0.62
C THR A 128 5.88 -6.49 0.48
N ILE A 129 5.57 -6.18 1.74
CA ILE A 129 5.70 -7.09 2.88
C ILE A 129 4.69 -8.24 2.76
N LYS A 130 3.43 -7.92 2.46
CA LYS A 130 2.32 -8.89 2.47
C LYS A 130 2.32 -9.85 1.29
N SER A 131 2.46 -9.33 0.08
CA SER A 131 2.30 -10.10 -1.15
C SER A 131 3.48 -10.01 -2.10
N GLY A 132 4.41 -9.08 -1.88
CA GLY A 132 5.31 -8.61 -2.92
C GLY A 132 4.59 -7.58 -3.80
N ALA A 133 5.33 -6.58 -4.27
CA ALA A 133 4.79 -5.52 -5.12
C ALA A 133 5.91 -4.71 -5.79
N TYR A 134 5.53 -3.93 -6.82
CA TYR A 134 6.41 -2.91 -7.37
C TYR A 134 6.54 -1.73 -6.40
N LEU A 135 7.77 -1.42 -6.00
CA LEU A 135 8.11 -0.22 -5.23
C LEU A 135 8.30 0.99 -6.16
N THR A 136 8.79 0.74 -7.38
CA THR A 136 8.87 1.72 -8.48
C THR A 136 8.42 1.04 -9.77
N PRO A 137 8.15 1.76 -10.88
CA PRO A 137 7.75 1.15 -12.15
C PRO A 137 8.74 0.11 -12.69
N ARG A 138 9.97 0.08 -12.17
CA ARG A 138 11.06 -0.79 -12.62
C ARG A 138 11.63 -1.67 -11.53
N LEU A 139 11.06 -1.65 -10.32
CA LEU A 139 11.59 -2.39 -9.18
C LEU A 139 10.48 -3.15 -8.48
N TYR A 140 10.38 -4.45 -8.77
CA TYR A 140 9.56 -5.38 -8.01
C TYR A 140 10.31 -5.85 -6.77
N ILE A 141 9.62 -5.85 -5.63
CA ILE A 141 10.13 -6.32 -4.34
C ILE A 141 9.38 -7.61 -3.99
N PRO A 142 10.01 -8.79 -4.16
CA PRO A 142 9.47 -10.04 -3.67
C PRO A 142 9.24 -10.03 -2.16
N LYS A 143 8.12 -10.59 -1.69
CA LYS A 143 7.85 -10.75 -0.25
C LYS A 143 8.95 -11.54 0.48
N SER A 144 9.61 -12.46 -0.22
CA SER A 144 10.70 -13.29 0.31
C SER A 144 11.92 -12.48 0.77
N ILE A 145 12.08 -11.23 0.32
CA ILE A 145 13.10 -10.32 0.83
C ILE A 145 12.82 -10.00 2.31
N TRP A 146 11.56 -9.70 2.64
CA TRP A 146 11.14 -9.36 4.00
C TRP A 146 11.18 -10.55 4.96
N GLN A 147 11.13 -11.77 4.42
CA GLN A 147 11.15 -13.02 5.18
C GLN A 147 12.57 -13.54 5.45
N GLN A 148 13.61 -12.79 5.11
CA GLN A 148 14.99 -13.23 5.36
C GLN A 148 15.30 -13.32 6.87
N THR A 149 15.70 -14.51 7.30
CA THR A 149 16.09 -14.79 8.70
C THR A 149 17.59 -14.63 8.92
N GLY A 150 17.98 -14.32 10.16
CA GLY A 150 19.37 -14.18 10.59
C GLY A 150 20.06 -12.88 10.16
N CYS A 151 19.29 -11.86 9.77
CA CYS A 151 19.80 -10.51 9.57
C CYS A 151 20.13 -9.85 10.90
N LYS A 152 21.21 -9.07 10.95
CA LYS A 152 21.57 -8.25 12.11
C LYS A 152 21.17 -6.80 11.84
N PHE A 153 20.06 -6.37 12.42
CA PHE A 153 19.64 -4.97 12.33
C PHE A 153 20.26 -4.16 13.46
N THR A 154 20.79 -2.99 13.12
CA THR A 154 21.31 -2.04 14.12
C THR A 154 20.15 -1.56 15.00
N ALA A 155 20.37 -1.61 16.33
CA ALA A 155 19.43 -1.11 17.34
C ALA A 155 18.02 -1.71 17.25
N VAL A 156 17.90 -2.98 16.85
CA VAL A 156 16.59 -3.63 16.63
C VAL A 156 15.70 -3.59 17.87
N GLU A 157 16.25 -3.77 19.06
CA GLU A 157 15.48 -3.71 20.31
C GLU A 157 14.90 -2.31 20.55
N THR A 158 15.69 -1.26 20.32
CA THR A 158 15.23 0.13 20.45
C THR A 158 14.15 0.44 19.42
N LYS A 159 14.29 -0.07 18.19
CA LYS A 159 13.26 0.07 17.14
C LYS A 159 11.96 -0.64 17.51
N ILE A 160 12.03 -1.89 17.98
CA ILE A 160 10.86 -2.65 18.42
C ILE A 160 10.12 -1.89 19.52
N LYS A 161 10.82 -1.49 20.58
CA LYS A 161 10.24 -0.71 21.68
C LYS A 161 9.59 0.59 21.19
N SER A 162 10.25 1.28 20.26
CA SER A 162 9.73 2.51 19.66
C SER A 162 8.44 2.27 18.86
N LEU A 163 8.38 1.17 18.11
CA LEU A 163 7.22 0.79 17.31
C LEU A 163 6.04 0.34 18.20
N GLU A 164 6.30 -0.36 19.31
CA GLU A 164 5.26 -0.74 20.29
C GLU A 164 4.61 0.49 20.92
N VAL A 165 5.41 1.46 21.39
CA VAL A 165 4.90 2.72 21.95
C VAL A 165 4.13 3.51 20.88
N LEU A 166 4.65 3.56 19.65
CA LEU A 166 3.99 4.20 18.53
C LEU A 166 2.62 3.57 18.23
N GLN A 167 2.54 2.24 18.24
CA GLN A 167 1.30 1.50 18.04
C GLN A 167 0.26 1.84 19.13
N GLU A 168 0.65 1.83 20.41
CA GLU A 168 -0.25 2.22 21.50
C GLU A 168 -0.80 3.65 21.31
N CYS A 169 0.07 4.59 20.91
CA CYS A 169 -0.33 5.97 20.66
C CYS A 169 -1.29 6.10 19.45
N LEU A 170 -1.00 5.39 18.35
CA LEU A 170 -1.85 5.37 17.17
C LEU A 170 -3.24 4.80 17.48
N GLN A 171 -3.32 3.72 18.25
CA GLN A 171 -4.59 3.14 18.70
C GLN A 171 -5.41 4.11 19.54
N ASN A 172 -4.76 4.88 20.41
CA ASN A 172 -5.44 5.90 21.20
C ASN A 172 -6.00 7.04 20.33
N LEU A 173 -5.23 7.53 19.36
CA LEU A 173 -5.71 8.55 18.41
C LEU A 173 -6.83 8.01 17.51
N LYS A 174 -6.72 6.77 17.04
CA LYS A 174 -7.70 6.14 16.16
C LYS A 174 -9.08 6.00 16.81
N LYS A 175 -9.18 5.95 18.15
CA LYS A 175 -10.48 5.99 18.85
C LYS A 175 -11.28 7.27 18.60
N LEU A 176 -10.60 8.36 18.22
CA LEU A 176 -11.23 9.63 17.86
C LEU A 176 -11.58 9.72 16.37
N HIS A 177 -11.15 8.75 15.56
CA HIS A 177 -11.41 8.72 14.13
C HIS A 177 -12.81 8.18 13.86
N ILE A 178 -13.58 8.93 13.06
CA ILE A 178 -14.90 8.49 12.57
C ILE A 178 -14.69 7.87 11.18
N GLN A 179 -14.97 6.58 11.05
CA GLN A 179 -15.02 5.93 9.75
C GLN A 179 -16.27 6.38 9.01
N HIS A 180 -16.11 7.06 7.87
CA HIS A 180 -17.22 7.29 6.95
C HIS A 180 -17.54 5.98 6.24
N THR A 181 -18.56 5.28 6.72
CA THR A 181 -19.17 4.20 5.94
C THR A 181 -20.06 4.87 4.88
N PRO A 182 -19.77 4.74 3.58
CA PRO A 182 -20.73 5.21 2.58
C PRO A 182 -22.05 4.45 2.81
N PRO A 183 -23.21 5.13 2.76
CA PRO A 183 -24.49 4.44 2.88
C PRO A 183 -24.56 3.37 1.79
N GLN A 184 -24.80 2.12 2.20
CA GLN A 184 -25.14 1.07 1.27
C GLN A 184 -26.40 1.51 0.54
N GLN A 185 -26.31 1.62 -0.79
CA GLN A 185 -27.43 1.98 -1.64
C GLN A 185 -28.49 0.89 -1.57
N SER A 186 -29.47 1.05 -0.69
CA SER A 186 -30.78 0.42 -0.84
C SER A 186 -31.77 1.48 -1.30
N ASP A 187 -32.18 1.29 -2.56
CA ASP A 187 -33.39 1.75 -3.22
C ASP A 187 -33.76 3.23 -3.22
N GLN A 188 -33.55 3.82 -4.41
CA GLN A 188 -34.39 4.81 -5.09
C GLN A 188 -35.39 5.59 -4.21
N GLN A 189 -35.02 6.80 -3.81
CA GLN A 189 -35.86 7.98 -4.05
C GLN A 189 -35.13 9.30 -3.79
N GLN A 190 -35.39 10.23 -4.71
CA GLN A 190 -35.20 11.68 -4.64
C GLN A 190 -33.80 12.23 -4.96
N GLN A 191 -33.62 12.40 -6.28
CA GLN A 191 -33.10 13.64 -6.84
C GLN A 191 -33.89 14.84 -6.26
N GLN A 192 -33.26 15.61 -5.39
CA GLN A 192 -33.30 17.08 -5.33
C GLN A 192 -32.54 17.56 -4.08
N GLN A 193 -31.22 17.72 -4.21
CA GLN A 193 -30.42 18.74 -3.52
C GLN A 193 -28.96 18.63 -4.00
N GLN A 194 -28.70 19.18 -5.18
CA GLN A 194 -27.38 19.68 -5.51
C GLN A 194 -27.17 20.97 -4.71
N GLN A 195 -26.38 20.95 -3.62
CA GLN A 195 -25.49 22.07 -3.19
C GLN A 195 -24.71 21.94 -1.87
N HIS A 196 -24.76 20.85 -1.10
CA HIS A 196 -23.87 20.70 0.06
C HIS A 196 -22.75 19.69 -0.20
N HIS A 197 -21.55 20.19 -0.52
CA HIS A 197 -20.29 19.49 -0.25
C HIS A 197 -20.23 19.19 1.26
N HIS A 198 -20.76 18.05 1.71
CA HIS A 198 -20.44 17.56 3.04
C HIS A 198 -19.02 16.99 3.00
N SER A 199 -18.02 17.86 3.18
CA SER A 199 -16.72 17.44 3.72
C SER A 199 -16.96 17.01 5.17
N SER A 200 -17.43 15.78 5.37
CA SER A 200 -17.60 15.23 6.70
C SER A 200 -16.20 15.06 7.31
N LEU A 201 -15.94 15.80 8.39
CA LEU A 201 -14.67 15.73 9.10
C LEU A 201 -14.38 14.27 9.50
N PRO A 202 -13.12 13.79 9.51
CA PRO A 202 -12.76 12.43 9.89
C PRO A 202 -12.77 12.21 11.42
N PHE A 203 -13.40 13.14 12.16
CA PHE A 203 -13.62 13.17 13.59
C PHE A 203 -14.76 14.15 13.89
N ASP A 204 -15.41 14.03 15.05
CA ASP A 204 -16.50 14.94 15.44
C ASP A 204 -15.96 16.38 15.61
N LYS A 205 -16.61 17.36 14.96
CA LYS A 205 -16.25 18.78 15.03
C LYS A 205 -16.26 19.30 16.47
N ASN A 206 -17.17 18.78 17.30
CA ASN A 206 -17.28 19.16 18.71
C ASN A 206 -16.12 18.63 19.55
N ASN A 207 -15.33 17.70 19.01
CA ASN A 207 -14.21 17.07 19.70
C ASN A 207 -12.84 17.62 19.23
N ILE A 208 -12.82 18.71 18.45
CA ILE A 208 -11.60 19.25 17.84
C ILE A 208 -10.54 19.66 18.88
N GLU A 209 -10.96 20.14 20.05
CA GLU A 209 -10.04 20.48 21.14
C GLU A 209 -9.38 19.22 21.73
N THR A 210 -10.14 18.15 21.93
CA THR A 210 -9.61 16.85 22.39
C THR A 210 -8.69 16.25 21.34
N VAL A 211 -9.08 16.29 20.06
CA VAL A 211 -8.25 15.84 18.93
C VAL A 211 -6.92 16.61 18.93
N SER A 212 -6.98 17.93 19.12
CA SER A 212 -5.78 18.76 19.22
C SER A 212 -4.90 18.35 20.40
N LYS A 213 -5.48 18.17 21.59
CA LYS A 213 -4.77 17.79 22.81
C LYS A 213 -4.13 16.40 22.73
N GLU A 214 -4.84 15.42 22.18
CA GLU A 214 -4.29 14.08 21.98
C GLU A 214 -3.20 14.08 20.89
N THR A 215 -3.35 14.89 19.84
CA THR A 215 -2.30 15.07 18.83
C THR A 215 -1.06 15.75 19.43
N ASP A 216 -1.21 16.73 20.33
CA ASP A 216 -0.09 17.33 21.09
C ASP A 216 0.64 16.29 21.96
N SER A 217 -0.14 15.44 22.64
CA SER A 217 0.39 14.33 23.44
C SER A 217 1.17 13.36 22.56
N PHE A 218 0.63 13.03 21.39
CA PHE A 218 1.26 12.16 20.41
C PHE A 218 2.57 12.73 19.89
N CYS A 219 2.60 13.98 19.41
CA CYS A 219 3.83 14.64 18.96
C CYS A 219 4.92 14.62 20.04
N SER A 220 4.55 14.81 21.30
CA SER A 220 5.51 14.73 22.41
C SER A 220 6.11 13.34 22.57
N GLN A 221 5.33 12.27 22.34
CA GLN A 221 5.85 10.90 22.35
C GLN A 221 6.75 10.64 21.14
N LEU A 222 6.43 11.20 19.97
CA LEU A 222 7.28 11.12 18.78
C LEU A 222 8.66 11.75 19.02
N ASP A 223 8.71 12.89 19.71
CA ASP A 223 9.99 13.54 20.06
C ASP A 223 10.84 12.67 21.01
N ILE A 224 10.22 12.03 22.00
CA ILE A 224 10.89 11.09 22.91
C ILE A 224 11.44 9.88 22.14
N ILE A 225 10.62 9.27 21.28
CA ILE A 225 11.02 8.13 20.45
C ILE A 225 12.18 8.53 19.53
N GLN A 226 12.08 9.70 18.88
CA GLN A 226 13.10 10.17 17.95
C GLN A 226 14.45 10.36 18.63
N ASN A 227 14.49 10.99 19.81
CA ASN A 227 15.73 11.17 20.56
C ASN A 227 16.28 9.85 21.11
N SER A 228 15.41 8.92 21.53
CA SER A 228 15.84 7.57 21.93
C SER A 228 16.49 6.80 20.77
N LEU A 229 15.96 6.96 19.55
CA LEU A 229 16.52 6.33 18.36
C LEU A 229 17.78 7.03 17.88
N HIS A 230 17.84 8.37 17.94
CA HIS A 230 19.03 9.17 17.59
C HIS A 230 20.30 8.66 18.27
N PHE A 231 20.20 8.32 19.57
CA PHE A 231 21.34 7.80 20.35
C PHE A 231 22.00 6.55 19.73
N HIS A 232 21.21 5.70 19.08
CA HIS A 232 21.72 4.47 18.44
C HIS A 232 21.82 4.58 16.91
N LEU A 233 21.17 5.57 16.31
CA LEU A 233 21.00 5.74 14.87
C LEU A 233 21.29 7.19 14.51
N SER A 234 22.57 7.55 14.38
CA SER A 234 23.04 8.93 14.19
C SER A 234 22.49 9.66 12.96
N PHE A 235 21.95 8.93 11.98
CA PHE A 235 21.28 9.51 10.81
C PHE A 235 19.88 10.05 11.12
N ILE A 236 19.29 9.67 12.26
CA ILE A 236 18.05 10.25 12.76
C ILE A 236 18.43 11.57 13.43
N PRO A 237 17.82 12.71 13.07
CA PRO A 237 18.16 13.99 13.68
C PRO A 237 17.65 14.07 15.12
N GLU A 238 18.46 14.67 15.99
CA GLU A 238 18.04 15.04 17.34
C GLU A 238 17.03 16.19 17.29
N ILE A 239 16.05 16.15 18.19
CA ILE A 239 15.13 17.26 18.43
C ILE A 239 15.44 17.89 19.78
N LYS A 240 15.62 19.21 19.76
CA LYS A 240 15.68 20.01 20.99
C LYS A 240 14.28 20.13 21.57
N ILE A 241 14.06 19.48 22.70
CA ILE A 241 12.78 19.53 23.40
C ILE A 241 12.82 20.70 24.38
N GLU A 242 12.06 21.75 24.08
CA GLU A 242 11.88 22.86 25.01
C GLU A 242 11.10 22.37 26.25
N LYS A 243 11.73 22.47 27.43
CA LYS A 243 11.12 22.10 28.71
C LYS A 243 10.12 23.17 29.16
N VAL A 244 9.00 23.31 28.45
CA VAL A 244 7.98 24.32 28.78
C VAL A 244 7.27 24.02 30.12
N ASN A 245 7.28 22.76 30.60
CA ASN A 245 6.77 22.41 31.93
C ASN A 245 7.40 21.12 32.47
N GLU A 246 8.38 21.26 33.38
CA GLU A 246 9.25 20.17 33.87
C GLU A 246 8.48 19.01 34.54
N LYS A 247 7.38 19.31 35.25
CA LYS A 247 6.50 18.30 35.86
C LYS A 247 5.69 17.51 34.83
N GLY A 248 5.22 18.17 33.76
CA GLY A 248 4.50 17.53 32.66
C GLY A 248 5.41 16.63 31.82
N TRP A 249 6.64 17.09 31.59
CA TRP A 249 7.69 16.32 30.93
C TRP A 249 8.05 15.04 31.69
N ALA A 250 8.27 15.13 33.01
CA ALA A 250 8.56 13.97 33.85
C ALA A 250 7.42 12.93 33.79
N ASN A 251 6.16 13.36 33.81
CA ASN A 251 5.02 12.45 33.65
C ASN A 251 4.95 11.78 32.26
N LYS A 252 5.32 12.49 31.18
CA LYS A 252 5.39 11.91 29.81
C LYS A 252 6.51 10.87 29.70
N MET A 253 7.70 11.18 30.22
CA MET A 253 8.83 10.24 30.31
C MET A 253 8.50 9.03 31.20
N LYS A 254 7.78 9.24 32.31
CA LYS A 254 7.30 8.16 33.18
C LYS A 254 6.27 7.28 32.47
N LYS A 255 5.37 7.84 31.66
CA LYS A 255 4.44 7.07 30.82
C LYS A 255 5.18 6.25 29.76
N PHE A 256 6.18 6.84 29.10
CA PHE A 256 7.07 6.12 28.18
C PHE A 256 7.78 4.96 28.91
N GLY A 257 8.42 5.24 30.05
CA GLY A 257 9.05 4.23 30.90
C GLY A 257 8.10 3.13 31.40
N ASN A 258 6.85 3.49 31.73
CA ASN A 258 5.83 2.51 32.11
C ASN A 258 5.33 1.68 30.92
N SER A 259 5.27 2.26 29.72
CA SER A 259 4.96 1.53 28.49
C SER A 259 6.11 0.57 28.14
N LEU A 260 7.38 0.96 28.36
CA LEU A 260 8.53 0.05 28.30
C LEU A 260 8.39 -1.12 29.29
N ALA A 261 7.93 -0.86 30.52
CA ALA A 261 7.71 -1.90 31.51
C ALA A 261 6.53 -2.83 31.17
N LYS A 262 5.48 -2.32 30.53
CA LYS A 262 4.33 -3.12 30.10
C LYS A 262 4.60 -3.93 28.82
N GLY A 263 5.36 -3.39 27.87
CA GLY A 263 5.87 -4.13 26.71
C GLY A 263 6.76 -5.29 27.13
N ALA A 264 7.58 -5.10 28.17
CA ALA A 264 8.39 -6.15 28.76
C ALA A 264 7.59 -7.32 29.39
N VAL A 265 6.33 -7.12 29.78
CA VAL A 265 5.48 -8.20 30.36
C VAL A 265 4.93 -9.16 29.29
N ARG A 266 4.94 -8.78 28.01
CA ARG A 266 4.64 -9.70 26.89
C ARG A 266 5.86 -10.48 26.39
N LEU A 267 7.04 -10.21 26.93
CA LEU A 267 8.27 -10.90 26.58
C LEU A 267 8.56 -11.97 27.63
N ALA A 268 8.21 -13.22 27.30
CA ALA A 268 8.88 -14.36 27.90
C ALA A 268 10.40 -14.20 27.70
N PRO A 269 11.25 -14.65 28.64
CA PRO A 269 12.69 -14.54 28.46
C PRO A 269 13.10 -15.51 27.34
N SER A 270 13.37 -15.03 26.13
CA SER A 270 13.83 -15.94 25.07
C SER A 270 14.70 -15.29 24.00
N SER A 271 15.81 -15.98 23.79
CA SER A 271 16.71 -16.01 22.65
C SER A 271 16.07 -15.65 21.29
N LYS A 272 16.75 -14.77 20.53
CA LYS A 272 16.54 -14.48 19.10
C LYS A 272 15.08 -14.11 18.75
N LEU A 273 14.74 -12.83 18.91
CA LEU A 273 13.67 -12.22 18.12
C LEU A 273 13.97 -12.48 16.63
N GLU A 274 13.15 -13.33 16.00
CA GLU A 274 13.26 -13.61 14.59
C GLU A 274 12.79 -12.39 13.78
N GLY A 275 13.34 -12.21 12.58
CA GLY A 275 12.98 -11.08 11.72
C GLY A 275 11.48 -10.97 11.43
N GLN A 276 10.74 -12.08 11.49
CA GLN A 276 9.29 -12.12 11.25
C GLN A 276 8.50 -11.25 12.24
N ASP A 277 8.84 -11.27 13.53
CA ASP A 277 8.12 -10.48 14.54
C ASP A 277 8.35 -8.98 14.37
N TYR A 278 9.60 -8.60 14.06
CA TYR A 278 9.97 -7.20 13.80
C TYR A 278 9.29 -6.65 12.53
N ILE A 279 9.30 -7.41 11.43
CA ILE A 279 8.66 -6.99 10.18
C ILE A 279 7.13 -6.97 10.32
N GLY A 280 6.55 -7.92 11.07
CA GLY A 280 5.12 -7.90 11.40
C GLY A 280 4.71 -6.65 12.15
N LEU A 281 5.49 -6.25 13.17
CA LEU A 281 5.25 -5.02 13.93
C LEU A 281 5.37 -3.75 13.06
N LEU A 282 6.38 -3.69 12.18
CA LEU A 282 6.50 -2.61 11.20
C LEU A 282 5.26 -2.48 10.32
N ASN A 283 4.80 -3.59 9.75
CA ASN A 283 3.63 -3.59 8.90
C ASN A 283 2.37 -3.15 9.67
N SER A 284 2.21 -3.57 10.93
CA SER A 284 1.10 -3.12 11.78
C SER A 284 1.09 -1.60 11.96
N VAL A 285 2.25 -1.00 12.24
CA VAL A 285 2.38 0.47 12.36
C VAL A 285 2.08 1.19 11.04
N PHE A 286 2.49 0.62 9.91
CA PHE A 286 2.19 1.19 8.58
C PHE A 286 0.68 1.24 8.33
N GLU A 287 -0.04 0.17 8.68
CA GLU A 287 -1.49 0.11 8.49
C GLU A 287 -2.26 0.98 9.48
N GLU A 288 -1.86 0.95 10.76
CA GLU A 288 -2.52 1.72 11.80
C GLU A 288 -2.35 3.23 11.64
N SER A 289 -1.30 3.69 10.96
CA SER A 289 -1.06 5.12 10.72
C SER A 289 -1.84 5.71 9.54
N GLN A 290 -2.46 4.90 8.67
CA GLN A 290 -3.07 5.39 7.43
C GLN A 290 -4.22 6.39 7.64
N PHE A 291 -4.97 6.29 8.73
CA PHE A 291 -6.09 7.21 9.01
C PHE A 291 -5.64 8.67 9.22
N LEU A 292 -4.36 8.88 9.58
CA LEU A 292 -3.79 10.21 9.79
C LEU A 292 -3.73 11.01 8.49
N GLU A 293 -3.66 10.35 7.34
CA GLU A 293 -3.73 11.01 6.04
C GLU A 293 -5.06 11.75 5.85
N SER A 294 -6.18 11.10 6.22
CA SER A 294 -7.51 11.73 6.19
C SER A 294 -7.59 12.93 7.14
N TRP A 295 -6.93 12.85 8.30
CA TRP A 295 -6.86 13.95 9.26
C TRP A 295 -6.06 15.14 8.70
N MET A 296 -4.94 14.89 8.03
CA MET A 296 -4.14 15.93 7.37
C MET A 296 -4.92 16.65 6.27
N ASN A 297 -5.56 15.89 5.37
CA ASN A 297 -6.38 16.45 4.28
C ASN A 297 -7.51 17.32 4.84
N CYS A 298 -8.13 16.89 5.93
CA CYS A 298 -9.21 17.64 6.55
C CYS A 298 -8.71 18.93 7.22
N CYS A 299 -7.62 18.89 7.97
CA CYS A 299 -7.16 20.06 8.73
C CYS A 299 -6.75 21.24 7.84
N GLU A 300 -6.28 20.96 6.62
CA GLU A 300 -6.06 21.99 5.60
C GLU A 300 -7.35 22.72 5.23
N SER A 301 -8.49 22.03 5.20
CA SER A 301 -9.81 22.61 4.89
C SER A 301 -10.45 23.38 6.05
N ILE A 302 -10.21 22.99 7.31
CA ILE A 302 -10.83 23.64 8.49
C ILE A 302 -10.09 24.95 8.88
N GLY A 303 -8.82 25.12 8.46
CA GLY A 303 -8.03 26.30 8.82
C GLY A 303 -7.48 26.31 10.26
N HIS A 304 -7.50 25.17 10.96
CA HIS A 304 -6.85 25.01 12.27
C HIS A 304 -5.33 24.87 12.11
N SER A 305 -4.64 26.01 12.00
CA SER A 305 -3.19 26.10 11.75
C SER A 305 -2.34 25.31 12.77
N SER A 306 -2.71 25.34 14.05
CA SER A 306 -1.98 24.65 15.11
C SER A 306 -2.07 23.12 15.00
N LEU A 307 -3.26 22.58 14.73
CA LEU A 307 -3.45 21.14 14.49
C LEU A 307 -2.80 20.70 13.17
N SER A 308 -2.90 21.51 12.12
CA SER A 308 -2.22 21.26 10.85
C SER A 308 -0.70 21.17 11.02
N ASN A 309 -0.09 22.09 11.77
CA ASN A 309 1.35 22.06 12.07
C ASN A 309 1.75 20.80 12.84
N ARG A 310 0.94 20.35 13.82
CA ARG A 310 1.18 19.10 14.54
C ARG A 310 1.12 17.89 13.62
N LEU A 311 0.11 17.79 12.77
CA LEU A 311 -0.01 16.66 11.84
C LEU A 311 1.12 16.66 10.80
N ARG A 312 1.61 17.83 10.39
CA ARG A 312 2.82 17.93 9.57
C ARG A 312 4.05 17.38 10.29
N ARG A 313 4.24 17.72 11.58
CA ARG A 313 5.30 17.15 12.42
C ARG A 313 5.20 15.62 12.53
N VAL A 314 3.99 15.06 12.58
CA VAL A 314 3.74 13.61 12.54
C VAL A 314 4.24 13.03 11.20
N GLY A 315 3.87 13.63 10.06
CA GLY A 315 4.37 13.21 8.75
C GLY A 315 5.91 13.26 8.68
N GLU A 316 6.51 14.35 9.15
CA GLU A 316 7.98 14.49 9.23
C GLU A 316 8.62 13.38 10.06
N PHE A 317 8.05 13.03 11.22
CA PHE A 317 8.52 11.90 12.02
C PHE A 317 8.51 10.60 11.22
N PHE A 318 7.38 10.25 10.58
CA PHE A 318 7.30 9.02 9.80
C PHE A 318 8.29 9.00 8.64
N SER A 319 8.57 10.15 8.01
CA SER A 319 9.55 10.25 6.92
C SER A 319 10.99 10.09 7.44
N VAL A 320 11.37 10.91 8.42
CA VAL A 320 12.76 11.09 8.85
C VAL A 320 13.20 10.01 9.84
N VAL A 321 12.27 9.42 10.59
CA VAL A 321 12.55 8.37 11.56
C VAL A 321 12.17 7.01 10.98
N ILE A 322 10.87 6.73 10.83
CA ILE A 322 10.37 5.39 10.50
C ILE A 322 10.83 4.93 9.12
N CYS A 323 10.48 5.66 8.06
CA CYS A 323 10.84 5.29 6.68
C CYS A 323 12.36 5.24 6.50
N SER A 324 13.11 6.13 7.16
CA SER A 324 14.56 6.20 7.05
C SER A 324 15.26 4.96 7.60
N PHE A 325 14.89 4.47 8.79
CA PHE A 325 15.49 3.24 9.29
C PHE A 325 14.94 1.99 8.60
N VAL A 326 13.66 1.99 8.17
CA VAL A 326 13.07 0.88 7.42
C VAL A 326 13.78 0.67 6.10
N MET A 327 14.09 1.74 5.35
CA MET A 327 14.83 1.62 4.09
C MET A 327 16.26 1.10 4.28
N LYS A 328 16.91 1.44 5.41
CA LYS A 328 18.21 0.89 5.77
C LYS A 328 18.13 -0.61 6.09
N ASP A 329 17.14 -1.00 6.87
CA ASP A 329 16.93 -2.42 7.23
C ASP A 329 16.53 -3.25 6.00
N PHE A 330 15.70 -2.68 5.11
CA PHE A 330 15.36 -3.26 3.82
C PHE A 330 16.60 -3.50 2.96
N THR A 331 17.57 -2.58 2.95
CA THR A 331 18.83 -2.76 2.22
C THR A 331 19.60 -3.98 2.73
N ILE A 332 19.64 -4.21 4.06
CA ILE A 332 20.27 -5.39 4.67
C ILE A 332 19.56 -6.69 4.25
N LEU A 333 18.22 -6.67 4.26
CA LEU A 333 17.40 -7.80 3.83
C LEU A 333 17.62 -8.14 2.35
N LEU A 334 17.60 -7.12 1.49
CA LEU A 334 17.80 -7.24 0.05
C LEU A 334 19.20 -7.80 -0.25
N GLU A 335 20.24 -7.25 0.38
CA GLU A 335 21.61 -7.72 0.19
C GLU A 335 21.77 -9.19 0.56
N ARG A 336 21.18 -9.63 1.69
CA ARG A 336 21.19 -11.04 2.09
C ARG A 336 20.42 -11.92 1.12
N TYR A 337 19.25 -11.47 0.66
CA TYR A 337 18.44 -12.18 -0.34
C TYR A 337 19.22 -12.39 -1.64
N MET A 338 19.89 -11.34 -2.15
CA MET A 338 20.69 -11.41 -3.37
C MET A 338 21.89 -12.36 -3.22
N ARG A 339 22.60 -12.32 -2.08
CA ARG A 339 23.72 -13.25 -1.80
C ARG A 339 23.27 -14.70 -1.80
N LYS A 340 22.15 -15.02 -1.13
CA LYS A 340 21.60 -16.38 -1.11
C LYS A 340 21.15 -16.83 -2.50
N SER A 341 20.47 -15.95 -3.24
CA SER A 341 20.00 -16.24 -4.59
C SER A 341 21.17 -16.57 -5.53
N LEU A 342 22.26 -15.81 -5.44
CA LEU A 342 23.48 -16.08 -6.21
C LEU A 342 24.13 -17.41 -5.82
N GLN A 343 24.25 -17.71 -4.52
CA GLN A 343 24.81 -18.98 -4.05
C GLN A 343 24.00 -20.18 -4.54
N THR A 344 22.66 -20.08 -4.47
CA THR A 344 21.76 -21.11 -4.99
C THR A 344 21.94 -21.29 -6.49
N PHE A 345 21.97 -20.20 -7.26
CA PHE A 345 22.22 -20.24 -8.71
C PHE A 345 23.57 -20.90 -9.06
N MET A 346 24.64 -20.53 -8.36
CA MET A 346 25.96 -21.15 -8.56
C MET A 346 25.96 -22.64 -8.22
N THR A 347 25.25 -23.03 -7.16
CA THR A 347 25.15 -24.43 -6.74
C THR A 347 24.44 -25.27 -7.81
N ILE A 348 23.32 -24.77 -8.34
CA ILE A 348 22.58 -25.45 -9.41
C ILE A 348 23.46 -25.70 -10.64
N ASN A 349 24.28 -24.71 -11.02
CA ASN A 349 25.15 -24.82 -12.20
C ASN A 349 26.42 -25.66 -11.98
N LYS A 350 26.77 -26.04 -10.75
CA LYS A 350 27.85 -27.01 -10.49
C LYS A 350 27.43 -28.47 -10.72
N PHE A 351 26.13 -28.72 -10.87
CA PHE A 351 25.55 -30.05 -11.13
C PHE A 351 25.09 -30.24 -12.58
N LYS A 352 25.48 -29.32 -13.48
CA LYS A 352 25.46 -29.51 -14.93
C LYS A 352 26.89 -29.65 -15.39
#